data_AF-A0A8S2Z089-F1
#
_entry.id   AF-A0A8S2Z089-F1
#
_cell.length_a   1.000
_cell.length_b   1.000
_cell.length_c   1.000
_cell.angle_alpha   90.00
_cell.angle_beta   90.00
_cell.angle_gamma   90.00
#
_symmetry.space_group_name_H-M   'P 1'
#
loop_
_entity.id
_entity.type
_entity.pdbx_description
1 polymer ?
#
loop_
_entity_poly.entity_id
_entity_poly.type
_entity_poly.pdbx_seq_one_letter_code
_entity_poly.pdbx_strand_id
1 'polypeptide(L)'
;EITPFLMYLITDIPLPLGIITILCIDLGTNIVPAISLAYEKAESDIMKRRPRDPQRDRLVNERLISMTYGQIGMIQASAGFFTYLVIMAENGFWPSRLLGLRKSWESKNVNDLEDSYGQEWTYSQRKTLEYTCHTAFFVSIVVVQWANLIICKTRRNSFIQQGMNNWMLKFGLVFETVLAIFLCYTPYLNKGLNMYPL
;
A
#
# COMPACT_ATOMS: atom_id res chain seq x y z
N GLU A 1 3.93 -1.75 3.76
CA GLU A 1 3.34 -2.60 4.83
C GLU A 1 4.16 -2.64 6.12
N ILE A 2 5.50 -2.79 6.06
CA ILE A 2 6.34 -2.82 7.29
C ILE A 2 6.52 -1.43 7.90
N THR A 3 6.70 -0.40 7.06
CA THR A 3 7.01 0.96 7.50
C THR A 3 5.94 1.62 8.38
N PRO A 4 4.61 1.44 8.17
CA PRO A 4 3.59 1.93 9.10
C PRO A 4 3.74 1.38 10.51
N PHE A 5 4.03 0.08 10.65
CA PHE A 5 4.22 -0.56 11.95
C PHE A 5 5.50 -0.06 12.64
N LEU A 6 6.57 0.12 11.86
CA LEU A 6 7.82 0.67 12.38
C LEU A 6 7.66 2.12 12.87
N MET A 7 6.96 2.97 12.10
CA MET A 7 6.67 4.35 12.53
C MET A 7 5.73 4.40 13.74
N TYR A 8 4.71 3.55 13.77
CA TYR A 8 3.82 3.38 14.92
C TYR A 8 4.59 3.07 16.21
N LEU A 9 5.65 2.25 16.15
CA LEU A 9 6.48 1.91 17.30
C LEU A 9 7.48 3.02 17.68
N ILE A 10 8.12 3.66 16.70
CA ILE A 10 9.20 4.63 16.96
C ILE A 10 8.65 6.00 17.35
N THR A 11 7.56 6.43 16.71
CA THR A 11 7.02 7.80 16.84
C THR A 11 5.74 7.87 17.67
N ASP A 12 5.23 6.71 18.12
CA ASP A 12 3.99 6.60 18.91
C ASP A 12 2.81 7.34 18.26
N ILE A 13 2.70 7.25 16.94
CA ILE A 13 1.55 7.76 16.17
C ILE A 13 0.41 6.73 16.13
N PRO A 14 -0.85 7.12 15.86
CA PRO A 14 -1.93 6.18 15.59
C PRO A 14 -1.61 5.25 14.43
N LEU A 15 -2.05 3.99 14.49
CA LEU A 15 -1.69 2.98 13.50
C LEU A 15 -2.12 3.41 12.09
N PRO A 16 -1.19 3.58 11.12
CA PRO A 16 -1.57 4.04 9.78
C PRO A 16 -2.17 2.96 8.88
N LEU A 17 -1.81 1.69 9.09
CA LEU A 17 -2.28 0.56 8.30
C LEU A 17 -2.54 -0.65 9.21
N GLY A 18 -3.75 -1.20 9.13
CA GLY A 18 -4.17 -2.37 9.90
C GLY A 18 -3.68 -3.70 9.32
N ILE A 19 -3.64 -4.75 10.15
CA ILE A 19 -3.26 -6.10 9.72
C ILE A 19 -4.25 -6.65 8.68
N ILE A 20 -5.55 -6.39 8.86
CA ILE A 20 -6.58 -6.85 7.93
C ILE A 20 -6.38 -6.22 6.55
N THR A 21 -6.09 -4.92 6.48
CA THR A 21 -5.80 -4.23 5.21
C THR A 21 -4.53 -4.75 4.54
N ILE A 22 -3.51 -5.17 5.30
CA ILE A 22 -2.32 -5.85 4.75
C ILE A 22 -2.73 -7.17 4.10
N LEU A 23 -3.54 -7.99 4.78
CA LEU A 23 -4.05 -9.24 4.20
C LEU A 23 -4.87 -9.01 2.92
N CYS A 24 -5.67 -7.96 2.87
CA CYS A 24 -6.41 -7.58 1.66
C CYS A 24 -5.48 -7.22 0.48
N ILE A 25 -4.29 -6.67 0.77
CA ILE A 25 -3.29 -6.35 -0.26
C ILE A 25 -2.63 -7.63 -0.75
N ASP A 26 -2.05 -8.41 0.16
CA ASP A 26 -1.25 -9.59 -0.16
C ASP A 26 -2.08 -10.72 -0.77
N LEU A 27 -3.27 -10.98 -0.23
CA LEU A 27 -4.14 -12.08 -0.65
C LEU A 27 -5.26 -11.65 -1.59
N GLY A 28 -5.49 -10.35 -1.76
CA GLY A 28 -6.55 -9.82 -2.59
C GLY A 28 -6.01 -9.13 -3.83
N THR A 29 -5.59 -7.88 -3.68
CA THR A 29 -5.28 -6.99 -4.80
C THR A 29 -4.04 -7.41 -5.57
N ASN A 30 -2.99 -7.91 -4.90
CA ASN A 30 -1.72 -8.23 -5.54
C ASN A 30 -1.68 -9.56 -6.30
N ILE A 31 -2.59 -10.51 -6.03
CA ILE A 31 -2.52 -11.86 -6.62
C ILE A 31 -2.64 -11.80 -8.15
N VAL A 32 -3.70 -11.18 -8.67
CA VAL A 32 -3.98 -11.19 -10.11
C VAL A 32 -2.92 -10.42 -10.91
N PRO A 33 -2.51 -9.20 -10.51
CA PRO A 33 -1.39 -8.50 -11.15
C PRO A 33 -0.08 -9.30 -11.13
N ALA A 34 0.26 -9.93 -10.01
CA ALA A 34 1.49 -10.73 -9.91
C ALA A 34 1.47 -11.93 -10.88
N ILE A 35 0.35 -12.65 -10.94
CA ILE A 35 0.19 -13.77 -11.88
C ILE A 35 0.24 -13.27 -13.34
N SER A 36 -0.27 -12.07 -13.61
CA SER A 36 -0.27 -11.50 -14.96
C SER A 36 1.12 -11.29 -15.56
N LEU A 37 2.14 -11.05 -14.71
CA LEU A 37 3.53 -10.90 -15.13
C LEU A 37 4.12 -12.22 -15.68
N ALA A 38 3.57 -13.38 -15.31
CA ALA A 38 4.01 -14.66 -15.85
C ALA A 38 3.68 -14.83 -17.34
N TYR A 39 2.71 -14.06 -17.85
CA TYR A 39 2.32 -14.06 -19.27
C TYR A 39 3.13 -13.10 -20.14
N GLU A 40 4.14 -12.45 -19.57
CA GLU A 40 4.96 -11.47 -20.30
C GLU A 40 5.90 -12.17 -21.29
N LYS A 41 6.02 -11.60 -22.49
CA LYS A 41 6.90 -12.13 -23.54
C LYS A 41 8.35 -11.76 -23.27
N ALA A 42 9.27 -12.55 -23.81
CA ALA A 42 10.70 -12.27 -23.70
C ALA A 42 11.06 -10.88 -24.27
N GLU A 43 11.85 -10.10 -23.51
CA GLU A 43 12.34 -8.77 -23.92
C GLU A 43 13.41 -8.82 -25.03
N SER A 44 14.08 -9.96 -25.18
CA SER A 44 15.13 -10.18 -26.16
C SER A 44 15.17 -11.65 -26.56
N ASP A 45 15.94 -11.97 -27.60
CA ASP A 45 16.09 -13.35 -28.07
C ASP A 45 16.84 -14.20 -27.03
N ILE A 46 16.06 -14.82 -26.13
CA ILE A 46 16.58 -15.66 -25.04
C ILE A 46 17.26 -16.93 -25.55
N MET A 47 16.93 -17.40 -26.76
CA MET A 47 17.50 -18.61 -27.34
C MET A 47 18.94 -18.41 -27.83
N LYS A 48 19.36 -17.15 -28.03
CA LYS A 48 20.76 -16.80 -28.34
C LYS A 48 21.65 -16.69 -27.09
N ARG A 49 21.06 -16.71 -25.88
CA ARG A 49 21.80 -16.57 -24.63
C ARG A 49 22.26 -17.95 -24.12
N ARG A 50 23.47 -18.00 -23.54
CA ARG A 50 23.97 -19.21 -22.86
C ARG A 50 23.11 -19.55 -21.63
N PRO A 51 23.02 -20.84 -21.24
CA PRO A 51 22.33 -21.25 -20.01
C PRO A 51 22.85 -20.49 -18.78
N ARG A 52 21.96 -20.20 -17.82
CA ARG A 52 22.29 -19.51 -16.57
C ARG A 52 23.27 -20.33 -15.72
N ASP A 53 24.16 -19.66 -15.00
CA ASP A 53 25.01 -20.30 -13.99
C ASP A 53 24.26 -20.37 -12.64
N PRO A 54 23.96 -21.56 -12.08
CA PRO A 54 23.23 -21.69 -10.82
C PRO A 54 23.90 -21.02 -9.61
N GLN A 55 25.24 -20.87 -9.62
CA GLN A 55 25.98 -20.30 -8.49
C GLN A 55 26.03 -18.78 -8.54
N ARG A 56 26.18 -18.20 -9.74
CA ARG A 56 26.33 -16.75 -9.96
C ARG A 56 25.02 -16.05 -10.29
N ASP A 57 24.16 -16.66 -11.11
CA ASP A 57 22.91 -16.07 -11.60
C ASP A 57 21.71 -16.54 -10.76
N ARG A 58 21.63 -16.05 -9.50
CA ARG A 58 20.49 -16.36 -8.62
C ARG A 58 19.23 -15.62 -9.07
N LEU A 59 18.07 -16.19 -8.74
CA LEU A 59 16.76 -15.59 -9.06
C LEU A 59 16.54 -14.28 -8.30
N VAL A 60 16.90 -14.27 -7.02
CA VAL A 60 16.88 -13.09 -6.15
C VAL A 60 18.32 -12.71 -5.83
N ASN A 61 18.72 -11.54 -6.32
CA ASN A 61 20.04 -10.96 -6.12
C ASN A 61 19.93 -9.71 -5.24
N GLU A 62 21.03 -9.29 -4.63
CA GLU A 62 21.09 -8.06 -3.83
C GLU A 62 20.66 -6.82 -4.61
N ARG A 63 20.96 -6.77 -5.92
CA ARG A 63 20.50 -5.69 -6.81
C ARG A 63 18.98 -5.62 -6.90
N LEU A 64 18.31 -6.77 -6.91
CA LEU A 64 16.85 -6.82 -6.92
C LEU A 64 16.30 -6.29 -5.59
N ILE A 65 16.84 -6.77 -4.47
CA ILE A 65 16.43 -6.32 -3.12
C ILE A 65 16.66 -4.81 -2.96
N SER A 66 17.81 -4.30 -3.38
CA SER A 66 18.13 -2.86 -3.30
C SER A 66 17.17 -2.00 -4.11
N MET A 67 16.76 -2.45 -5.30
CA MET A 67 15.81 -1.72 -6.14
C MET A 67 14.40 -1.78 -5.55
N THR A 68 13.92 -2.97 -5.18
CA THR A 68 12.55 -3.17 -4.72
C THR A 68 12.31 -2.60 -3.33
N TYR A 69 13.13 -2.95 -2.34
CA TYR A 69 12.95 -2.47 -0.97
C TYR A 69 13.53 -1.06 -0.77
N GLY A 70 14.70 -0.78 -1.34
CA GLY A 70 15.42 0.47 -1.10
C GLY A 70 14.88 1.67 -1.87
N GLN A 71 14.36 1.47 -3.08
CA GLN A 71 13.91 2.57 -3.94
C GLN A 71 12.39 2.57 -4.10
N ILE A 72 11.84 1.54 -4.77
CA ILE A 72 10.41 1.49 -5.12
C ILE A 72 9.54 1.42 -3.85
N GLY A 73 9.92 0.54 -2.92
CA GLY A 73 9.21 0.36 -1.65
C GLY A 73 9.22 1.61 -0.77
N MET A 74 10.31 2.38 -0.79
CA MET A 74 10.38 3.65 -0.05
C MET A 74 9.46 4.72 -0.67
N ILE A 75 9.38 4.78 -2.00
CA ILE A 75 8.44 5.67 -2.69
C ILE A 75 6.99 5.27 -2.36
N GLN A 76 6.66 3.98 -2.43
CA GLN A 76 5.34 3.45 -2.05
C GLN A 76 4.98 3.79 -0.59
N ALA A 77 5.93 3.58 0.33
CA ALA A 77 5.74 3.94 1.74
C ALA A 77 5.47 5.44 1.90
N SER A 78 6.24 6.30 1.23
CA SER A 78 6.06 7.75 1.31
C SER A 78 4.69 8.21 0.80
N ALA A 79 4.19 7.61 -0.29
CA ALA A 79 2.87 7.92 -0.83
C ALA A 79 1.74 7.51 0.14
N GLY A 80 1.85 6.35 0.78
CA GLY A 80 0.91 5.93 1.81
C GLY A 80 0.92 6.83 3.05
N PHE A 81 2.10 7.21 3.54
CA PHE A 81 2.22 8.15 4.64
C PHE A 81 1.70 9.54 4.29
N PHE A 82 1.90 9.98 3.06
CA PHE A 82 1.34 11.24 2.59
C PHE A 82 -0.19 11.23 2.69
N THR A 83 -0.86 10.19 2.17
CA THR A 83 -2.32 10.07 2.28
C THR A 83 -2.81 10.00 3.73
N TYR A 84 -2.08 9.30 4.60
CA TYR A 84 -2.39 9.24 6.03
C TYR A 84 -2.31 10.63 6.70
N LEU A 85 -1.24 11.37 6.46
CA LEU A 85 -1.05 12.70 7.05
C LEU A 85 -2.08 13.71 6.53
N VAL A 86 -2.44 13.63 5.25
CA VAL A 86 -3.48 14.49 4.66
C VAL A 86 -4.82 14.27 5.35
N ILE A 87 -5.28 13.02 5.48
CA ILE A 87 -6.57 12.72 6.11
C ILE A 87 -6.57 13.09 7.60
N MET A 88 -5.48 12.83 8.31
CA MET A 88 -5.36 13.25 9.70
C MET A 88 -5.42 14.78 9.83
N ALA A 89 -4.71 15.52 8.97
CA ALA A 89 -4.69 16.98 8.99
C ALA A 89 -6.05 17.60 8.63
N GLU A 90 -6.74 17.06 7.63
CA GLU A 90 -8.09 17.49 7.23
C GLU A 90 -9.12 17.28 8.36
N ASN A 91 -8.94 16.25 9.19
CA ASN A 91 -9.77 15.97 10.35
C ASN A 91 -9.24 16.61 11.66
N GLY A 92 -8.29 17.54 11.58
CA GLY A 92 -7.85 18.34 12.74
C GLY A 92 -6.64 17.83 13.52
N PHE A 93 -6.08 16.69 13.14
CA PHE A 93 -4.84 16.14 13.72
C PHE A 93 -3.64 16.52 12.86
N TRP A 94 -2.99 17.62 13.21
CA TRP A 94 -1.80 18.09 12.50
C TRP A 94 -0.63 17.12 12.71
N PRO A 95 0.29 16.99 11.74
CA PRO A 95 1.44 16.08 11.84
C PRO A 95 2.28 16.25 13.11
N SER A 96 2.38 17.47 13.65
CA SER A 96 3.10 17.77 14.88
C SER A 96 2.42 17.20 16.14
N ARG A 97 1.08 17.16 16.18
CA ARG A 97 0.30 16.65 17.31
C ARG A 97 0.19 15.13 17.32
N LEU A 98 0.41 14.47 16.17
CA LEU A 98 0.34 13.01 16.07
C LEU A 98 1.45 12.29 16.86
N LEU A 99 2.61 12.92 17.04
CA LEU A 99 3.76 12.33 17.74
C LEU A 99 3.44 12.09 19.22
N GLY A 100 3.59 10.84 19.68
CA GLY A 100 3.29 10.46 21.07
C GLY A 100 1.80 10.33 21.39
N LEU A 101 0.91 10.49 20.41
CA LEU A 101 -0.55 10.49 20.62
C LEU A 101 -1.11 9.08 20.89
N ARG A 102 -0.39 8.02 20.50
CA ARG A 102 -0.86 6.63 20.52
C ARG A 102 -1.49 6.18 21.85
N LYS A 103 -0.86 6.45 22.99
CA LYS A 103 -1.36 5.99 24.31
C LYS A 103 -2.76 6.55 24.61
N SER A 104 -2.94 7.84 24.37
CA SER A 104 -4.24 8.52 24.50
C SER A 104 -5.20 8.10 23.39
N TRP A 105 -4.67 7.85 22.18
CA TRP A 105 -5.43 7.41 21.02
C TRP A 105 -6.09 6.03 21.22
N GLU A 106 -5.39 5.09 21.85
CA GLU A 106 -5.86 3.71 22.05
C GLU A 106 -6.63 3.52 23.36
N SER A 107 -6.51 4.46 24.30
CA SER A 107 -7.24 4.39 25.57
C SER A 107 -8.74 4.56 25.36
N LYS A 108 -9.51 3.54 25.78
CA LYS A 108 -10.98 3.57 25.81
C LYS A 108 -11.55 4.48 26.89
N ASN A 109 -10.72 4.87 27.86
CA ASN A 109 -11.13 5.66 29.01
C ASN A 109 -11.10 7.18 28.72
N VAL A 110 -10.42 7.58 27.65
CA VAL A 110 -10.32 8.99 27.21
C VAL A 110 -11.41 9.22 26.17
N ASN A 111 -12.35 10.13 26.43
CA ASN A 111 -13.43 10.47 25.49
C ASN A 111 -13.44 11.94 25.08
N ASP A 112 -12.42 12.66 25.53
CA ASP A 112 -12.22 14.10 25.51
C ASP A 112 -10.83 14.42 24.92
N LEU A 113 -10.39 13.63 23.93
CA LEU A 113 -9.09 13.86 23.30
C LEU A 113 -9.18 15.12 22.43
N GLU A 114 -8.50 16.18 22.84
CA GLU A 114 -8.41 17.41 22.05
C GLU A 114 -7.63 17.18 20.75
N ASP A 115 -8.13 17.73 19.64
CA ASP A 115 -7.39 17.85 18.38
C ASP A 115 -6.54 19.14 18.36
N SER A 116 -6.03 19.53 17.18
CA SER A 116 -5.21 20.76 17.05
C SER A 116 -6.05 22.04 16.92
N TYR A 117 -7.35 21.90 16.68
CA TYR A 117 -8.32 22.99 16.62
C TYR A 117 -9.05 23.21 17.96
N GLY A 118 -8.81 22.36 18.96
CA GLY A 118 -9.45 22.40 20.28
C GLY A 118 -10.80 21.68 20.34
N GLN A 119 -11.10 20.78 19.40
CA GLN A 119 -12.29 19.94 19.43
C GLN A 119 -12.02 18.67 20.22
N GLU A 120 -13.02 18.21 20.99
CA GLU A 120 -12.94 16.96 21.76
C GLU A 120 -13.43 15.76 20.95
N TRP A 121 -12.64 14.69 20.93
CA TRP A 121 -12.93 13.47 20.18
C TRP A 121 -13.17 12.26 21.08
N THR A 122 -14.35 11.65 20.93
CA THR A 122 -14.68 10.37 21.60
C THR A 122 -13.87 9.20 21.04
N TYR A 123 -13.71 8.12 21.82
CA TYR A 123 -12.97 6.93 21.36
C TYR A 123 -13.53 6.36 20.03
N SER A 124 -14.85 6.31 19.89
CA SER A 124 -15.50 5.78 18.69
C SER A 124 -15.20 6.61 17.45
N GLN A 125 -15.26 7.94 17.55
CA GLN A 125 -14.97 8.86 16.44
C GLN A 125 -13.51 8.73 15.99
N ARG A 126 -12.57 8.64 16.94
CA ARG A 126 -11.14 8.45 16.66
C ARG A 126 -10.87 7.14 15.96
N LYS A 127 -11.51 6.05 16.40
CA LYS A 127 -11.38 4.75 15.74
C LYS A 127 -12.00 4.72 14.35
N THR A 128 -13.12 5.40 14.13
CA THR A 128 -13.66 5.58 12.78
C THR A 128 -12.65 6.31 11.88
N LEU A 129 -12.06 7.41 12.34
CA LEU A 129 -11.04 8.15 11.59
C LEU A 129 -9.79 7.29 11.31
N GLU A 130 -9.32 6.53 12.30
CA GLU A 130 -8.19 5.60 12.14
C GLU A 130 -8.46 4.54 11.06
N TYR A 131 -9.66 3.97 11.03
CA TYR A 131 -10.04 2.98 10.02
C TYR A 131 -10.24 3.60 8.63
N THR A 132 -10.73 4.84 8.53
CA THR A 132 -10.71 5.60 7.28
C THR A 132 -9.27 5.80 6.79
N CYS A 133 -8.34 6.11 7.69
CA CYS A 133 -6.92 6.23 7.35
C CYS A 133 -6.33 4.89 6.85
N HIS A 134 -6.68 3.75 7.46
CA HIS A 134 -6.25 2.43 6.98
C HIS A 134 -6.73 2.18 5.55
N THR A 135 -7.97 2.56 5.27
CA THR A 135 -8.60 2.38 3.94
C THR A 135 -7.94 3.29 2.90
N ALA A 136 -7.63 4.53 3.27
CA ALA A 136 -6.93 5.46 2.38
C ALA A 136 -5.51 5.00 2.07
N PHE A 137 -4.78 4.53 3.09
CA PHE A 137 -3.44 3.98 2.91
C PHE A 137 -3.49 2.76 2.00
N PHE A 138 -4.48 1.88 2.18
CA PHE A 138 -4.74 0.74 1.31
C PHE A 138 -4.95 1.16 -0.16
N VAL A 139 -5.81 2.14 -0.42
CA VAL A 139 -6.04 2.65 -1.78
C VAL A 139 -4.79 3.29 -2.36
N SER A 140 -4.02 4.04 -1.55
CA SER A 140 -2.73 4.62 -1.96
C SER A 140 -1.74 3.54 -2.41
N ILE A 141 -1.66 2.40 -1.70
CA ILE A 141 -0.84 1.26 -2.11
C ILE A 141 -1.30 0.72 -3.46
N VAL A 142 -2.59 0.49 -3.67
CA VAL A 142 -3.15 0.01 -4.96
C VAL A 142 -2.80 0.97 -6.11
N VAL A 143 -2.92 2.28 -5.90
CA VAL A 143 -2.60 3.28 -6.93
C VAL A 143 -1.12 3.25 -7.32
N VAL A 144 -0.21 3.21 -6.33
CA VAL A 144 1.23 3.14 -6.64
C VAL A 144 1.61 1.77 -7.21
N GLN A 145 0.85 0.73 -6.90
CA GLN A 145 1.05 -0.60 -7.46
C GLN A 145 0.81 -0.65 -8.96
N TRP A 146 -0.07 0.19 -9.52
CA TRP A 146 -0.21 0.31 -10.98
C TRP A 146 1.11 0.70 -11.65
N ALA A 147 1.78 1.70 -11.09
CA ALA A 147 3.09 2.12 -11.58
C ALA A 147 4.15 1.02 -11.38
N ASN A 148 4.14 0.37 -10.21
CA ASN A 148 5.06 -0.73 -9.93
C ASN A 148 4.89 -1.90 -10.91
N LEU A 149 3.65 -2.26 -11.26
CA LEU A 149 3.36 -3.31 -12.23
C LEU A 149 3.91 -2.96 -13.63
N ILE A 150 3.75 -1.71 -14.05
CA ILE A 150 4.28 -1.22 -15.33
C ILE A 150 5.81 -1.25 -15.33
N ILE A 151 6.46 -0.86 -14.23
CA ILE A 151 7.93 -0.90 -14.10
C ILE A 151 8.44 -2.34 -14.06
N CYS A 152 7.76 -3.24 -13.36
CA CYS A 152 8.16 -4.65 -13.23
C CYS A 152 7.96 -5.47 -14.51
N LYS A 153 7.16 -4.96 -15.45
CA LYS A 153 6.93 -5.59 -16.77
C LYS A 153 8.22 -5.80 -17.56
N THR A 154 9.18 -4.88 -17.46
CA THR A 154 10.42 -4.89 -18.23
C THR A 154 11.63 -4.63 -17.35
N ARG A 155 12.67 -5.46 -17.48
CA ARG A 155 13.93 -5.34 -16.73
C ARG A 155 14.97 -4.48 -17.43
N ARG A 156 14.90 -4.36 -18.77
CA ARG A 156 15.87 -3.58 -19.57
C ARG A 156 15.22 -2.69 -20.61
N ASN A 157 14.22 -3.21 -21.32
CA ASN A 157 13.60 -2.44 -22.39
C ASN A 157 12.73 -1.32 -21.83
N SER A 158 12.55 -0.25 -22.61
CA SER A 158 11.57 0.79 -22.26
C SER A 158 10.13 0.29 -22.47
N PHE A 159 9.19 0.79 -21.67
CA PHE A 159 7.77 0.48 -21.80
C PHE A 159 7.22 0.80 -23.20
N ILE A 160 7.76 1.85 -23.85
CA ILE A 160 7.35 2.28 -25.20
C ILE A 160 7.77 1.26 -26.25
N GLN A 161 8.96 0.67 -26.08
CA GLN A 161 9.49 -0.32 -27.02
C GLN A 161 8.78 -1.67 -26.89
N GLN A 162 8.44 -2.07 -25.66
CA GLN A 162 7.78 -3.36 -25.40
C GLN A 162 6.26 -3.32 -25.66
N GLY A 163 5.61 -2.19 -25.40
CA GLY A 163 4.16 -2.00 -25.52
C GLY A 163 3.32 -2.79 -24.50
N MET A 164 2.04 -2.43 -24.35
CA MET A 164 1.08 -3.08 -23.43
C MET A 164 0.23 -4.16 -24.12
N ASN A 165 0.90 -5.15 -24.72
CA ASN A 165 0.22 -6.21 -25.47
C ASN A 165 -0.31 -7.37 -24.59
N ASN A 166 0.12 -7.45 -23.33
CA ASN A 166 -0.32 -8.48 -22.40
C ASN A 166 -1.75 -8.19 -21.92
N TRP A 167 -2.72 -8.96 -22.41
CA TRP A 167 -4.13 -8.80 -22.04
C TRP A 167 -4.39 -9.14 -20.56
N MET A 168 -3.72 -10.18 -20.03
CA MET A 168 -3.85 -10.57 -18.64
C MET A 168 -3.37 -9.46 -17.69
N LEU A 169 -2.34 -8.70 -18.08
CA LEU A 169 -1.86 -7.55 -17.30
C LEU A 169 -2.89 -6.42 -17.26
N LYS A 170 -3.51 -6.10 -18.40
CA LYS A 170 -4.60 -5.11 -18.45
C LYS A 170 -5.80 -5.55 -17.62
N PHE A 171 -6.17 -6.83 -17.68
CA PHE A 171 -7.21 -7.40 -16.84
C PHE A 171 -6.85 -7.30 -15.35
N GLY A 172 -5.61 -7.61 -14.98
CA GLY A 172 -5.11 -7.50 -13.61
C GLY A 172 -5.27 -6.10 -13.01
N LEU A 173 -4.88 -5.05 -13.75
CA LEU A 173 -5.04 -3.66 -13.31
C LEU A 173 -6.52 -3.27 -13.09
N VAL A 174 -7.39 -3.66 -14.02
CA VAL A 174 -8.83 -3.38 -13.90
C VAL A 174 -9.43 -4.14 -12.72
N PHE A 175 -9.10 -5.43 -12.58
CA PHE A 175 -9.55 -6.26 -11.48
C PHE A 175 -9.10 -5.70 -10.12
N GLU A 176 -7.84 -5.30 -10.01
CA GLU A 176 -7.28 -4.70 -8.80
C GLU A 176 -8.05 -3.44 -8.39
N THR A 177 -8.31 -2.55 -9.36
CA THR A 177 -9.06 -1.31 -9.14
C THR A 177 -10.49 -1.57 -8.72
N VAL A 178 -11.18 -2.48 -9.42
CA VAL A 178 -12.57 -2.84 -9.12
C VAL A 178 -12.68 -3.50 -7.75
N LEU A 179 -11.74 -4.36 -7.39
CA LEU A 179 -11.69 -5.00 -6.07
C LEU A 179 -11.46 -3.95 -4.98
N ALA A 180 -10.55 -3.00 -5.18
CA ALA A 180 -10.32 -1.91 -4.22
C ALA A 180 -11.58 -1.05 -4.03
N ILE A 181 -12.27 -0.67 -5.11
CA ILE A 181 -13.54 0.08 -5.04
C ILE A 181 -14.61 -0.73 -4.31
N PHE A 182 -14.74 -2.03 -4.64
CA PHE A 182 -15.69 -2.92 -3.99
C PHE A 182 -15.43 -3.02 -2.48
N LEU A 183 -14.17 -3.17 -2.07
CA LEU A 183 -13.80 -3.25 -0.66
C LEU A 183 -14.05 -1.95 0.11
N CYS A 184 -13.90 -0.79 -0.53
CA CYS A 184 -14.11 0.51 0.12
C CYS A 184 -15.60 0.90 0.26
N TYR A 185 -16.43 0.59 -0.74
CA TYR A 185 -17.79 1.14 -0.83
C TYR A 185 -18.91 0.14 -0.55
N THR A 186 -18.62 -1.15 -0.44
CA THR A 186 -19.68 -2.12 -0.19
C THR A 186 -20.16 -2.04 1.27
N PRO A 187 -21.47 -1.82 1.51
CA PRO A 187 -22.00 -1.77 2.87
C PRO A 187 -21.75 -3.12 3.57
N TYR A 188 -21.62 -3.11 4.90
CA TYR A 188 -21.29 -4.25 5.77
C TYR A 188 -19.81 -4.65 5.86
N LEU A 189 -18.99 -4.33 4.86
CA LEU A 189 -17.54 -4.56 4.94
C LEU A 189 -16.86 -3.72 6.03
N ASN A 190 -17.45 -2.58 6.40
CA ASN A 190 -16.98 -1.75 7.52
C ASN A 190 -17.01 -2.48 8.87
N LYS A 191 -17.93 -3.44 9.06
CA LYS A 191 -18.02 -4.23 10.30
C LYS A 191 -17.11 -5.46 10.31
N GLY A 192 -16.79 -6.00 9.13
CA GLY A 192 -15.97 -7.22 9.00
C GLY A 192 -14.49 -6.94 8.80
N LEU A 193 -14.14 -5.99 7.92
CA LEU A 193 -12.76 -5.67 7.54
C LEU A 193 -12.26 -4.33 8.06
N ASN A 194 -13.09 -3.59 8.82
CA ASN A 194 -12.79 -2.24 9.30
C ASN A 194 -12.40 -1.27 8.16
N MET A 195 -12.97 -1.45 6.97
CA MET A 195 -12.79 -0.52 5.86
C MET A 195 -13.91 0.50 5.85
N TYR A 196 -13.59 1.79 5.78
CA TYR A 196 -14.58 2.86 5.74
C TYR A 196 -14.52 3.56 4.39
N PRO A 197 -15.66 4.04 3.88
CA PRO A 197 -15.69 4.76 2.61
C PRO A 197 -14.79 6.00 2.71
N LEU A 198 -14.04 6.22 1.63
CA LEU A 198 -13.24 7.42 1.40
C LEU A 198 -14.08 8.51 0.75
#